data_AF-U2MGQ3-F1
#
_entry.id   AF-U2MGQ3-F1
#
_cell.length_a   1.000
_cell.length_b   1.000
_cell.length_c   1.000
_cell.angle_alpha   90.00
_cell.angle_beta   90.00
_cell.angle_gamma   90.00
#
_symmetry.space_group_name_H-M   'P 1'
#
loop_
_entity.id
_entity.type
_entity.pdbx_description
1 polymer ?
#
loop_
_entity_poly.entity_id
_entity_poly.type
_entity_poly.pdbx_seq_one_letter_code
_entity_poly.pdbx_strand_id
1 'polypeptide(L)'
;MTMKKNNLFIFLMLSTATAFISSCEPQSDPLTHEQYKKEVYLVGAAQDIQDKEVAYNGDGSLYVSVAIGGTQFPSEDVQVTIGRASDDKMKLYNYKNFSADDVKYQTLPADWYEFPSLTGTIKAGEAYCRIPLKLKTNMLHPDSLYVIPLKVVSTNAYSAVNKDTVLLVHPKMVNDYSGSYTFEGATWQMINGQKDTNSASVITTLRNATALDASTIRLFNKVVAEKIGNVASSTYNIRVNSDNTLTITPYDQLGITAGGGTYDPVKKSFKLWYTIEENGRTYRTEATLTRSNKS
;
A
#
# COMPACT_ATOMS: atom_id res chain seq x y z
N MET A 1 70.31 -57.14 -27.39
CA MET A 1 69.05 -57.01 -28.14
C MET A 1 68.25 -55.90 -27.47
N THR A 2 68.36 -54.69 -28.04
CA THR A 2 67.99 -53.42 -27.39
C THR A 2 66.48 -53.19 -27.44
N MET A 3 65.88 -52.88 -26.30
CA MET A 3 64.45 -52.57 -26.14
C MET A 3 64.05 -51.36 -26.97
N LYS A 4 63.12 -51.56 -27.91
CA LYS A 4 62.57 -50.53 -28.80
C LYS A 4 61.06 -50.39 -28.52
N LYS A 5 60.69 -49.85 -27.37
CA LYS A 5 59.28 -49.56 -27.00
C LYS A 5 59.28 -48.67 -25.75
N ASN A 6 59.25 -47.36 -25.91
CA ASN A 6 58.83 -46.46 -24.82
C ASN A 6 58.39 -45.07 -25.30
N ASN A 7 58.93 -44.57 -26.42
CA ASN A 7 58.65 -43.19 -26.82
C ASN A 7 57.29 -43.02 -27.51
N LEU A 8 56.81 -44.02 -28.26
CA LEU A 8 55.55 -43.91 -29.00
C LEU A 8 54.30 -43.97 -28.10
N PHE A 9 54.35 -44.74 -27.01
CA PHE A 9 53.25 -44.82 -26.03
C PHE A 9 53.14 -43.54 -25.17
N ILE A 10 54.27 -42.92 -24.85
CA ILE A 10 54.33 -41.63 -24.15
C ILE A 10 53.77 -40.51 -25.04
N PHE A 11 54.13 -40.48 -26.32
CA PHE A 11 53.57 -39.50 -27.26
C PHE A 11 52.06 -39.69 -27.48
N LEU A 12 51.58 -40.93 -27.54
CA LEU A 12 50.15 -41.20 -27.72
C LEU A 12 49.34 -40.80 -26.48
N MET A 13 49.81 -41.11 -25.25
CA MET A 13 49.16 -40.66 -24.00
C MET A 13 49.19 -39.13 -23.81
N LEU A 14 50.26 -38.45 -24.26
CA LEU A 14 50.39 -37.00 -24.14
C LEU A 14 49.50 -36.25 -25.15
N SER A 15 49.21 -36.89 -26.29
CA SER A 15 48.27 -36.37 -27.30
C SER A 15 46.79 -36.53 -26.90
N THR A 16 46.42 -37.59 -26.17
CA THR A 16 45.07 -37.73 -25.62
C THR A 16 44.84 -36.85 -24.40
N ALA A 17 45.86 -36.61 -23.58
CA ALA A 17 45.75 -35.73 -22.40
C ALA A 17 45.57 -34.23 -22.76
N THR A 18 46.05 -33.79 -23.93
CA THR A 18 45.90 -32.40 -24.40
C THR A 18 44.55 -32.13 -25.08
N ALA A 19 43.82 -33.17 -25.51
CA ALA A 19 42.49 -33.03 -26.10
C ALA A 19 41.36 -32.83 -25.08
N PHE A 20 41.61 -33.05 -23.78
CA PHE A 20 40.61 -32.89 -22.71
C PHE A 20 40.64 -31.52 -22.02
N ILE A 21 41.52 -30.59 -22.42
CA ILE A 21 41.68 -29.29 -21.74
C ILE A 21 40.98 -28.13 -22.49
N SER A 22 40.20 -28.43 -23.53
CA SER A 22 39.49 -27.43 -24.35
C SER A 22 38.00 -27.29 -23.99
N SER A 23 37.57 -27.66 -22.79
CA SER A 23 36.22 -27.36 -22.29
C SER A 23 36.26 -26.49 -21.03
N CYS A 24 36.93 -25.35 -21.12
CA CYS A 24 36.55 -24.19 -20.32
C CYS A 24 36.22 -23.10 -21.33
N GLU A 25 34.95 -22.98 -21.73
CA GLU A 25 34.47 -21.63 -22.04
C GLU A 25 34.85 -20.79 -20.81
N PRO A 26 35.57 -19.66 -20.96
CA PRO A 26 35.80 -18.79 -19.83
C PRO A 26 34.42 -18.47 -19.27
N GLN A 27 34.20 -18.79 -17.99
CA GLN A 27 32.95 -18.50 -17.30
C GLN A 27 32.77 -16.98 -17.30
N SER A 28 32.21 -16.45 -18.38
CA SER A 28 31.79 -15.07 -18.46
C SER A 28 30.68 -14.91 -17.43
N ASP A 29 30.77 -13.86 -16.62
CA ASP A 29 29.68 -13.53 -15.71
C ASP A 29 28.40 -13.43 -16.56
N PRO A 30 27.41 -14.30 -16.33
CA PRO A 30 26.24 -14.35 -17.20
C PRO A 30 25.47 -13.03 -17.19
N LEU A 31 25.68 -12.14 -16.22
CA LEU A 31 25.09 -10.80 -16.13
C LEU A 31 25.73 -9.76 -17.09
N THR A 32 26.86 -10.10 -17.71
CA THR A 32 27.54 -9.23 -18.69
C THR A 32 26.81 -9.14 -20.03
N HIS A 33 25.81 -10.00 -20.25
CA HIS A 33 24.94 -9.98 -21.42
C HIS A 33 23.47 -9.99 -21.00
N GLU A 34 22.59 -9.49 -21.88
CA GLU A 34 21.16 -9.59 -21.65
C GLU A 34 20.72 -11.06 -21.68
N GLN A 35 20.04 -11.51 -20.62
CA GLN A 35 19.57 -12.90 -20.51
C GLN A 35 18.07 -13.02 -20.79
N TYR A 36 17.32 -11.93 -20.64
CA TYR A 36 15.87 -11.92 -20.77
C TYR A 36 15.44 -10.97 -21.87
N LYS A 37 14.32 -11.29 -22.52
CA LYS A 37 13.68 -10.34 -23.42
C LYS A 37 13.31 -9.10 -22.60
N LYS A 38 13.82 -7.94 -23.02
CA LYS A 38 13.40 -6.67 -22.41
C LYS A 38 11.95 -6.40 -22.69
N GLU A 39 11.19 -6.14 -21.64
CA GLU A 39 9.77 -5.84 -21.73
C GLU A 39 9.39 -4.67 -20.83
N VAL A 40 8.50 -3.82 -21.33
CA VAL A 40 8.00 -2.63 -20.64
C VAL A 40 6.74 -2.99 -19.85
N TYR A 41 6.67 -2.59 -18.59
CA TYR A 41 5.55 -2.89 -17.71
C TYR A 41 5.26 -1.78 -16.71
N LEU A 42 4.03 -1.78 -16.17
CA LEU A 42 3.65 -0.93 -15.05
C LEU A 42 4.04 -1.59 -13.72
N VAL A 43 4.80 -0.88 -12.90
CA VAL A 43 5.25 -1.40 -11.59
C VAL A 43 4.03 -1.62 -10.69
N GLY A 44 3.82 -2.87 -10.27
CA GLY A 44 2.66 -3.30 -9.48
C GLY A 44 1.53 -3.92 -10.31
N ALA A 45 1.62 -4.00 -11.64
CA ALA A 45 0.56 -4.60 -12.46
C ALA A 45 0.40 -6.12 -12.23
N ALA A 46 1.46 -6.79 -11.74
CA ALA A 46 1.42 -8.16 -11.25
C ALA A 46 0.72 -8.33 -9.89
N GLN A 47 0.51 -7.24 -9.15
CA GLN A 47 -0.25 -7.26 -7.90
C GLN A 47 -1.75 -7.13 -8.20
N ASP A 48 -2.58 -7.55 -7.26
CA ASP A 48 -4.03 -7.39 -7.39
C ASP A 48 -4.43 -5.91 -7.40
N ILE A 49 -4.07 -5.19 -6.34
CA ILE A 49 -4.32 -3.76 -6.14
C ILE A 49 -3.06 -3.12 -5.58
N GLN A 50 -2.72 -1.93 -6.09
CA GLN A 50 -1.62 -1.12 -5.60
C GLN A 50 -2.17 0.08 -4.81
N ASP A 51 -1.99 0.04 -3.49
CA ASP A 51 -2.26 1.18 -2.63
C ASP A 51 -1.23 2.29 -2.86
N LYS A 52 -1.73 3.52 -3.04
CA LYS A 52 -0.93 4.74 -3.07
C LYS A 52 -1.44 5.66 -1.98
N GLU A 53 -0.65 5.85 -0.93
CA GLU A 53 -1.00 6.77 0.15
C GLU A 53 -1.05 8.22 -0.37
N VAL A 54 -2.13 8.93 -0.05
CA VAL A 54 -2.38 10.32 -0.48
C VAL A 54 -2.75 11.14 0.74
N ALA A 55 -1.98 12.19 1.03
CA ALA A 55 -2.23 13.01 2.20
C ALA A 55 -3.43 13.95 1.97
N TYR A 56 -4.37 14.02 2.92
CA TYR A 56 -5.50 14.97 2.89
C TYR A 56 -5.06 16.44 2.90
N ASN A 57 -3.93 16.76 3.54
CA ASN A 57 -3.31 18.09 3.54
C ASN A 57 -2.37 18.33 2.34
N GLY A 58 -2.24 17.35 1.45
CA GLY A 58 -1.42 17.43 0.25
C GLY A 58 -2.15 18.05 -0.93
N ASP A 59 -1.43 18.20 -2.04
CA ASP A 59 -1.93 18.72 -3.32
C ASP A 59 -2.55 17.64 -4.23
N GLY A 60 -2.67 16.40 -3.72
CA GLY A 60 -3.16 15.24 -4.46
C GLY A 60 -2.15 14.65 -5.45
N SER A 61 -0.89 15.09 -5.44
CA SER A 61 0.14 14.59 -6.36
C SER A 61 0.58 13.17 -6.03
N LEU A 62 0.61 12.34 -7.07
CA LEU A 62 1.02 10.94 -7.08
C LEU A 62 1.82 10.64 -8.35
N TYR A 63 2.33 9.41 -8.44
CA TYR A 63 2.86 8.89 -9.68
C TYR A 63 2.64 7.38 -9.78
N VAL A 64 2.59 6.92 -11.02
CA VAL A 64 2.76 5.51 -11.39
C VAL A 64 4.10 5.34 -12.07
N SER A 65 4.73 4.18 -11.90
CA SER A 65 6.03 3.90 -12.50
C SER A 65 5.88 2.95 -13.67
N VAL A 66 6.55 3.27 -14.78
CA VAL A 66 6.74 2.37 -15.91
C VAL A 66 8.20 1.94 -15.90
N ALA A 67 8.46 0.65 -16.00
CA ALA A 67 9.80 0.07 -15.91
C ALA A 67 10.09 -0.87 -17.08
N ILE A 68 11.36 -1.13 -17.32
CA ILE A 68 11.84 -2.14 -18.26
C ILE A 68 12.43 -3.30 -17.47
N GLY A 69 11.92 -4.50 -17.72
CA GLY A 69 12.47 -5.75 -17.20
C GLY A 69 13.63 -6.22 -18.07
N GLY A 70 14.53 -7.00 -17.49
CA GLY A 70 15.73 -7.50 -18.16
C GLY A 70 16.90 -7.59 -17.19
N THR A 71 18.00 -8.19 -17.65
CA THR A 71 19.27 -8.26 -16.90
C THR A 71 20.03 -6.94 -16.99
N GLN A 72 19.93 -6.24 -18.12
CA GLN A 72 20.62 -4.97 -18.33
C GLN A 72 19.65 -3.79 -18.38
N PHE A 73 20.16 -2.57 -18.20
CA PHE A 73 19.39 -1.37 -18.50
C PHE A 73 19.26 -1.14 -20.01
N PRO A 74 18.26 -0.37 -20.47
CA PRO A 74 18.17 0.02 -21.88
C PRO A 74 19.39 0.85 -22.29
N SER A 75 19.88 0.65 -23.51
CA SER A 75 21.00 1.41 -24.08
C SER A 75 20.55 2.70 -24.77
N GLU A 76 19.25 2.94 -24.86
CA GLU A 76 18.62 4.08 -25.50
C GLU A 76 17.45 4.62 -24.68
N ASP A 77 17.03 5.85 -24.97
CA ASP A 77 15.85 6.45 -24.36
C ASP A 77 14.58 5.76 -24.88
N VAL A 78 13.77 5.24 -23.95
CA VAL A 78 12.50 4.57 -24.27
C VAL A 78 11.33 5.48 -23.91
N GLN A 79 10.59 5.90 -24.92
CA GLN A 79 9.33 6.61 -24.74
C GLN A 79 8.21 5.61 -24.52
N VAL A 80 7.40 5.87 -23.49
CA VAL A 80 6.26 5.05 -23.11
C VAL A 80 5.02 5.94 -22.98
N THR A 81 3.87 5.43 -23.41
CA THR A 81 2.57 6.05 -23.18
C THR A 81 1.68 5.09 -22.42
N ILE A 82 1.05 5.56 -21.35
CA ILE A 82 0.06 4.80 -20.58
C ILE A 82 -1.34 5.29 -20.88
N GLY A 83 -2.33 4.51 -20.49
CA GLY A 83 -3.73 4.91 -20.62
C GLY A 83 -4.64 4.04 -19.78
N ARG A 84 -5.94 4.38 -19.81
CA ARG A 84 -6.99 3.66 -19.10
C ARG A 84 -7.12 2.24 -19.68
N ALA A 85 -7.11 1.24 -18.81
CA ALA A 85 -7.46 -0.14 -19.16
C ALA A 85 -8.97 -0.37 -19.10
N SER A 86 -9.46 -1.57 -19.46
CA SER A 86 -10.83 -1.97 -19.14
C SER A 86 -10.99 -2.24 -17.64
N ASP A 87 -12.24 -2.34 -17.19
CA ASP A 87 -12.56 -2.60 -15.78
C ASP A 87 -12.53 -4.10 -15.42
N ASP A 88 -12.14 -4.97 -16.35
CA ASP A 88 -12.30 -6.42 -16.21
C ASP A 88 -11.45 -6.99 -15.07
N LYS A 89 -10.21 -6.52 -14.91
CA LYS A 89 -9.36 -6.94 -13.77
C LYS A 89 -10.00 -6.56 -12.43
N MET A 90 -10.56 -5.34 -12.33
CA MET A 90 -11.26 -4.89 -11.12
C MET A 90 -12.52 -5.72 -10.86
N LYS A 91 -13.35 -5.97 -11.89
CA LYS A 91 -14.55 -6.81 -11.77
C LYS A 91 -14.21 -8.22 -11.32
N LEU A 92 -13.15 -8.82 -11.87
CA LEU A 92 -12.66 -10.13 -11.47
C LEU A 92 -12.16 -10.13 -10.02
N TYR A 93 -11.41 -9.11 -9.62
CA TYR A 93 -10.96 -8.96 -8.23
C TYR A 93 -12.16 -8.87 -7.28
N ASN A 94 -13.16 -8.05 -7.62
CA ASN A 94 -14.38 -7.93 -6.83
C ASN A 94 -15.14 -9.25 -6.69
N TYR A 95 -15.31 -9.98 -7.80
CA TYR A 95 -15.97 -11.28 -7.80
C TYR A 95 -15.27 -12.32 -6.92
N LYS A 96 -13.93 -12.31 -6.88
CA LYS A 96 -13.14 -13.26 -6.10
C LYS A 96 -13.10 -12.95 -4.59
N ASN A 97 -13.14 -11.67 -4.23
CA ASN A 97 -12.79 -11.23 -2.87
C ASN A 97 -13.95 -10.67 -2.05
N PHE A 98 -15.10 -10.39 -2.68
CA PHE A 98 -16.23 -9.74 -2.01
C PHE A 98 -17.55 -10.48 -2.25
N SER A 99 -18.36 -10.57 -1.21
CA SER A 99 -19.73 -11.08 -1.26
C SER A 99 -20.65 -10.11 -1.99
N ALA A 100 -21.89 -10.51 -2.26
CA ALA A 100 -22.87 -9.67 -2.95
C ALA A 100 -23.07 -8.30 -2.27
N ASP A 101 -23.20 -8.31 -0.94
CA ASP A 101 -23.57 -7.15 -0.11
C ASP A 101 -22.38 -6.32 0.38
N ASP A 102 -21.15 -6.75 0.09
CA ASP A 102 -19.95 -6.02 0.50
C ASP A 102 -19.75 -4.77 -0.37
N VAL A 103 -19.14 -3.74 0.23
CA VAL A 103 -18.60 -2.60 -0.53
C VAL A 103 -17.48 -3.11 -1.42
N LYS A 104 -17.60 -2.86 -2.72
CA LYS A 104 -16.67 -3.33 -3.77
C LYS A 104 -15.86 -2.20 -4.35
N TYR A 105 -14.74 -2.55 -4.98
CA TYR A 105 -13.98 -1.58 -5.74
C TYR A 105 -14.78 -1.04 -6.92
N GLN A 106 -14.69 0.27 -7.13
CA GLN A 106 -15.31 0.97 -8.23
C GLN A 106 -14.26 1.76 -9.00
N THR A 107 -14.53 1.96 -10.28
CA THR A 107 -13.74 2.87 -11.11
C THR A 107 -13.81 4.27 -10.51
N LEU A 108 -12.64 4.86 -10.25
CA LEU A 108 -12.57 6.28 -9.91
C LEU A 108 -13.07 7.12 -11.10
N PRO A 109 -14.01 8.06 -10.90
CA PRO A 109 -14.49 8.90 -11.99
C PRO A 109 -13.37 9.69 -12.64
N ALA A 110 -13.38 9.78 -13.98
CA ALA A 110 -12.32 10.45 -14.75
C ALA A 110 -12.16 11.92 -14.36
N ASP A 111 -13.24 12.62 -14.00
CA ASP A 111 -13.19 14.02 -13.60
C ASP A 111 -12.59 14.25 -12.20
N TRP A 112 -12.27 13.17 -11.45
CA TRP A 112 -11.70 13.25 -10.11
C TRP A 112 -10.18 13.12 -10.09
N TYR A 113 -9.56 12.89 -11.25
CA TYR A 113 -8.11 12.83 -11.39
C TYR A 113 -7.67 13.37 -12.75
N GLU A 114 -6.39 13.70 -12.85
CA GLU A 114 -5.77 14.10 -14.11
C GLU A 114 -4.36 13.53 -14.22
N PHE A 115 -3.94 13.29 -15.44
CA PHE A 115 -2.55 12.98 -15.77
C PHE A 115 -1.95 14.22 -16.44
N PRO A 116 -1.08 14.99 -15.75
CA PRO A 116 -0.37 16.11 -16.37
C PRO A 116 0.40 15.71 -17.64
N SER A 117 0.87 14.45 -17.66
CA SER A 117 1.34 13.76 -18.85
C SER A 117 0.97 12.29 -18.75
N LEU A 118 0.56 11.69 -19.86
CA LEU A 118 0.42 10.22 -20.01
C LEU A 118 1.68 9.57 -20.57
N THR A 119 2.68 10.36 -20.93
CA THR A 119 3.93 9.91 -21.52
C THR A 119 5.09 10.10 -20.56
N GLY A 120 6.08 9.22 -20.69
CA GLY A 120 7.33 9.29 -19.93
C GLY A 120 8.49 8.78 -20.76
N THR A 121 9.70 9.12 -20.33
CA THR A 121 10.94 8.63 -20.93
C THR A 121 11.73 7.88 -19.87
N ILE A 122 11.99 6.60 -20.12
CA ILE A 122 12.98 5.82 -19.38
C ILE A 122 14.31 6.12 -20.05
N LYS A 123 15.23 6.79 -19.34
CA LYS A 123 16.51 7.19 -19.92
C LYS A 123 17.42 6.00 -20.14
N ALA A 124 18.31 6.09 -21.12
CA ALA A 124 19.38 5.11 -21.28
C ALA A 124 20.14 4.93 -19.96
N GLY A 125 20.33 3.68 -19.53
CA GLY A 125 20.96 3.35 -18.24
C GLY A 125 20.03 3.44 -17.01
N GLU A 126 18.76 3.81 -17.17
CA GLU A 126 17.77 3.84 -16.09
C GLU A 126 16.76 2.70 -16.20
N ALA A 127 16.24 2.25 -15.06
CA ALA A 127 15.29 1.13 -15.00
C ALA A 127 13.83 1.54 -15.21
N TYR A 128 13.47 2.79 -14.89
CA TYR A 128 12.08 3.23 -14.85
C TYR A 128 11.93 4.74 -15.04
N CYS A 129 10.72 5.16 -15.40
CA CYS A 129 10.28 6.55 -15.34
C CYS A 129 9.01 6.68 -14.50
N ARG A 130 8.67 7.90 -14.10
CA ARG A 130 7.45 8.21 -13.34
C ARG A 130 6.47 9.00 -14.21
N ILE A 131 5.23 8.54 -14.27
CA ILE A 131 4.13 9.24 -14.91
C ILE A 131 3.32 9.96 -13.81
N PRO A 132 3.20 11.29 -13.86
CA PRO A 132 2.51 12.05 -12.81
C PRO A 132 1.00 11.80 -12.86
N LEU A 133 0.40 11.69 -11.69
CA LEU A 133 -1.05 11.57 -11.48
C LEU A 133 -1.44 12.60 -10.42
N LYS A 134 -2.53 13.32 -10.63
CA LYS A 134 -3.06 14.26 -9.63
C LYS A 134 -4.51 13.95 -9.32
N LEU A 135 -4.85 13.90 -8.04
CA LEU A 135 -6.19 13.60 -7.55
C LEU A 135 -6.89 14.85 -7.02
N LYS A 136 -8.22 14.90 -7.18
CA LYS A 136 -9.10 15.84 -6.47
C LYS A 136 -9.50 15.22 -5.13
N THR A 137 -8.64 15.40 -4.13
CA THR A 137 -8.72 14.73 -2.82
C THR A 137 -10.03 14.98 -2.07
N ASN A 138 -10.64 16.15 -2.24
CA ASN A 138 -11.93 16.51 -1.63
C ASN A 138 -13.13 15.71 -2.12
N MET A 139 -13.01 15.00 -3.25
CA MET A 139 -14.09 14.16 -3.80
C MET A 139 -14.05 12.72 -3.26
N LEU A 140 -12.95 12.33 -2.61
CA LEU A 140 -12.73 10.96 -2.18
C LEU A 140 -13.34 10.72 -0.79
N HIS A 141 -14.19 9.70 -0.70
CA HIS A 141 -14.75 9.25 0.57
C HIS A 141 -13.84 8.18 1.20
N PRO A 142 -13.58 8.24 2.52
CA PRO A 142 -12.61 7.36 3.20
C PRO A 142 -12.98 5.86 3.20
N ASP A 143 -14.27 5.54 3.12
CA ASP A 143 -14.75 4.15 3.04
C ASP A 143 -14.95 3.64 1.61
N SER A 144 -14.77 4.49 0.61
CA SER A 144 -14.97 4.09 -0.76
C SER A 144 -13.71 3.43 -1.32
N LEU A 145 -13.91 2.26 -1.91
CA LEU A 145 -12.87 1.52 -2.59
C LEU A 145 -12.81 1.99 -4.05
N TYR A 146 -11.98 2.98 -4.36
CA TYR A 146 -11.79 3.46 -5.73
C TYR A 146 -10.50 2.94 -6.35
N VAL A 147 -10.52 2.59 -7.64
CA VAL A 147 -9.32 2.26 -8.42
C VAL A 147 -9.25 2.98 -9.76
N ILE A 148 -8.02 3.20 -10.23
CA ILE A 148 -7.70 3.62 -11.60
C ILE A 148 -6.99 2.45 -12.31
N PRO A 149 -7.68 1.69 -13.19
CA PRO A 149 -7.09 0.69 -14.06
C PRO A 149 -6.24 1.30 -15.17
N LEU A 150 -4.94 0.99 -15.19
CA LEU A 150 -3.98 1.54 -16.15
C LEU A 150 -3.28 0.41 -16.92
N LYS A 151 -2.89 0.69 -18.16
CA LYS A 151 -2.08 -0.18 -19.01
C LYS A 151 -1.05 0.62 -19.80
N VAL A 152 0.00 -0.05 -20.27
CA VAL A 152 0.87 0.48 -21.32
C VAL A 152 0.09 0.47 -22.64
N VAL A 153 0.04 1.59 -23.34
CA VAL A 153 -0.64 1.76 -24.63
C VAL A 153 0.35 1.61 -25.78
N SER A 154 1.51 2.24 -25.66
CA SER A 154 2.56 2.17 -26.68
C SER A 154 3.93 2.41 -26.07
N THR A 155 4.94 1.89 -26.78
CA THR A 155 6.37 2.12 -26.53
C THR A 155 7.04 2.31 -27.88
N ASN A 156 8.12 3.09 -27.95
CA ASN A 156 8.93 3.19 -29.18
C ASN A 156 9.97 2.07 -29.30
N ALA A 157 10.33 1.42 -28.18
CA ALA A 157 11.29 0.34 -28.09
C ALA A 157 10.83 -0.71 -27.08
N TYR A 158 11.26 -1.95 -27.30
CA TYR A 158 10.88 -3.16 -26.55
C TYR A 158 9.38 -3.48 -26.59
N SER A 159 8.99 -4.72 -26.32
CA SER A 159 7.57 -5.07 -26.25
C SER A 159 7.00 -4.69 -24.89
N ALA A 160 5.74 -4.27 -24.83
CA ALA A 160 5.01 -4.31 -23.57
C ALA A 160 4.80 -5.76 -23.12
N VAL A 161 4.78 -6.02 -21.81
CA VAL A 161 4.45 -7.34 -21.27
C VAL A 161 3.05 -7.77 -21.72
N ASN A 162 2.86 -9.07 -21.92
CA ASN A 162 1.59 -9.66 -22.39
C ASN A 162 0.76 -10.35 -21.28
N LYS A 163 1.33 -10.47 -20.08
CA LYS A 163 0.67 -10.97 -18.87
C LYS A 163 0.68 -9.90 -17.80
N ASP A 164 -0.32 -9.95 -16.91
CA ASP A 164 -0.45 -9.04 -15.78
C ASP A 164 -0.30 -7.57 -16.17
N THR A 165 -1.01 -7.19 -17.23
CA THR A 165 -0.79 -5.94 -17.98
C THR A 165 -1.52 -4.74 -17.39
N VAL A 166 -2.45 -4.97 -16.46
CA VAL A 166 -3.33 -3.94 -15.88
C VAL A 166 -2.94 -3.66 -14.44
N LEU A 167 -2.54 -2.42 -14.16
CA LEU A 167 -2.34 -1.91 -12.82
C LEU A 167 -3.66 -1.36 -12.27
N LEU A 168 -4.09 -1.80 -11.09
CA LEU A 168 -5.22 -1.19 -10.37
C LEU A 168 -4.66 -0.26 -9.27
N VAL A 169 -4.67 1.04 -9.50
CA VAL A 169 -4.17 2.03 -8.52
C VAL A 169 -5.28 2.41 -7.56
N HIS A 170 -5.15 2.11 -6.26
CA HIS A 170 -6.06 2.53 -5.21
C HIS A 170 -5.49 3.74 -4.44
N PRO A 171 -6.09 4.93 -4.55
CA PRO A 171 -5.75 6.06 -3.69
C PRO A 171 -6.19 5.81 -2.25
N LYS A 172 -5.23 5.65 -1.35
CA LYS A 172 -5.49 5.47 0.08
C LYS A 172 -5.29 6.80 0.80
N MET A 173 -6.39 7.44 1.17
CA MET A 173 -6.33 8.73 1.86
C MET A 173 -5.76 8.57 3.29
N VAL A 174 -4.76 9.39 3.61
CA VAL A 174 -4.06 9.39 4.90
C VAL A 174 -3.92 10.82 5.44
N ASN A 175 -3.65 10.92 6.74
CA ASN A 175 -3.16 12.11 7.40
C ASN A 175 -2.09 11.71 8.44
N ASP A 176 -1.48 12.69 9.10
CA ASP A 176 -0.40 12.48 10.08
C ASP A 176 -0.80 11.58 11.27
N TYR A 177 -2.11 11.48 11.49
CA TYR A 177 -2.75 10.82 12.64
C TYR A 177 -3.29 9.43 12.30
N SER A 178 -3.35 9.06 11.02
CA SER A 178 -3.96 7.81 10.54
C SER A 178 -3.00 6.63 10.53
N GLY A 179 -3.55 5.42 10.59
CA GLY A 179 -2.80 4.17 10.57
C GLY A 179 -3.13 3.26 11.75
N SER A 180 -2.29 2.26 11.97
CA SER A 180 -2.51 1.27 13.03
C SER A 180 -2.02 1.77 14.39
N TYR A 181 -2.86 1.61 15.41
CA TYR A 181 -2.57 1.97 16.79
C TYR A 181 -2.89 0.81 17.73
N THR A 182 -2.03 0.60 18.71
CA THR A 182 -2.38 -0.16 19.90
C THR A 182 -3.22 0.74 20.79
N PHE A 183 -4.47 0.36 21.02
CA PHE A 183 -5.38 0.96 21.99
C PHE A 183 -5.19 0.27 23.33
N GLU A 184 -4.81 1.01 24.36
CA GLU A 184 -4.66 0.51 25.73
C GLU A 184 -5.44 1.41 26.68
N GLY A 185 -6.44 0.85 27.36
CA GLY A 185 -7.29 1.64 28.23
C GLY A 185 -8.24 0.80 29.08
N ALA A 186 -9.19 1.47 29.70
CA ALA A 186 -10.27 0.81 30.40
C ALA A 186 -11.57 1.62 30.29
N THR A 187 -12.68 0.91 30.45
CA THR A 187 -14.03 1.49 30.50
C THR A 187 -14.64 1.25 31.88
N TRP A 188 -15.32 2.27 32.41
CA TRP A 188 -16.07 2.19 33.67
C TRP A 188 -17.52 2.60 33.43
N GLN A 189 -18.44 1.99 34.16
CA GLN A 189 -19.78 2.55 34.29
C GLN A 189 -19.71 3.83 35.14
N MET A 190 -20.52 4.81 34.76
CA MET A 190 -20.69 6.05 35.52
C MET A 190 -21.96 5.94 36.37
N ILE A 191 -21.85 6.19 37.68
CA ILE A 191 -22.96 6.24 38.63
C ILE A 191 -22.90 7.61 39.31
N ASN A 192 -23.99 8.38 39.22
CA ASN A 192 -24.07 9.74 39.78
C ASN A 192 -22.88 10.64 39.35
N GLY A 193 -22.44 10.52 38.09
CA GLY A 193 -21.33 11.30 37.53
C GLY A 193 -19.92 10.85 37.94
N GLN A 194 -19.79 9.77 38.72
CA GLN A 194 -18.50 9.22 39.16
C GLN A 194 -18.25 7.83 38.55
N LYS A 195 -16.98 7.45 38.37
CA LYS A 195 -16.61 6.11 37.91
C LYS A 195 -16.91 5.11 39.03
N ASP A 196 -17.66 4.05 38.72
CA ASP A 196 -17.72 2.88 39.59
C ASP A 196 -16.42 2.07 39.42
N THR A 197 -15.52 2.15 40.40
CA THR A 197 -14.20 1.51 40.33
C THR A 197 -14.27 0.00 40.25
N ASN A 198 -15.37 -0.62 40.68
CA ASN A 198 -15.57 -2.07 40.59
C ASN A 198 -16.03 -2.53 39.19
N SER A 199 -16.43 -1.60 38.33
CA SER A 199 -16.93 -1.88 36.96
C SER A 199 -15.84 -1.82 35.88
N ALA A 200 -14.57 -1.67 36.28
CA ALA A 200 -13.46 -1.49 35.36
C ALA A 200 -13.32 -2.66 34.38
N SER A 201 -13.37 -2.35 33.08
CA SER A 201 -13.11 -3.32 32.01
C SER A 201 -11.90 -2.86 31.19
N VAL A 202 -10.78 -3.55 31.36
CA VAL A 202 -9.51 -3.27 30.66
C VAL A 202 -9.61 -3.73 29.20
N ILE A 203 -9.09 -2.92 28.30
CA ILE A 203 -9.12 -3.14 26.85
C ILE A 203 -7.71 -2.91 26.30
N THR A 204 -7.16 -3.94 25.66
CA THR A 204 -5.96 -3.83 24.82
C THR A 204 -6.30 -4.43 23.46
N THR A 205 -6.24 -3.63 22.40
CA THR A 205 -6.57 -4.09 21.04
C THR A 205 -5.85 -3.26 19.99
N LEU A 206 -5.66 -3.83 18.81
CA LEU A 206 -5.27 -3.06 17.63
C LEU A 206 -6.49 -2.32 17.07
N ARG A 207 -6.27 -1.09 16.61
CA ARG A 207 -7.25 -0.25 15.93
C ARG A 207 -6.65 0.41 14.71
N ASN A 208 -7.40 0.45 13.61
CA ASN A 208 -7.01 1.22 12.44
C ASN A 208 -7.69 2.59 12.46
N ALA A 209 -6.90 3.64 12.67
CA ALA A 209 -7.34 5.03 12.56
C ALA A 209 -7.50 5.40 11.08
N THR A 210 -8.73 5.56 10.63
CA THR A 210 -9.05 5.96 9.26
C THR A 210 -9.06 7.49 9.15
N ALA A 211 -8.32 8.08 8.22
CA ALA A 211 -8.34 9.52 8.01
C ALA A 211 -9.68 9.97 7.39
N LEU A 212 -10.30 11.00 7.96
CA LEU A 212 -11.51 11.62 7.41
C LEU A 212 -11.23 12.95 6.72
N ASP A 213 -10.24 13.67 7.23
CA ASP A 213 -9.73 14.92 6.67
C ASP A 213 -8.26 15.13 7.11
N ALA A 214 -7.72 16.34 6.94
CA ALA A 214 -6.34 16.67 7.30
C ALA A 214 -5.98 16.49 8.80
N SER A 215 -6.96 16.59 9.71
CA SER A 215 -6.71 16.51 11.16
C SER A 215 -7.72 15.69 11.95
N THR A 216 -8.66 15.03 11.28
CA THR A 216 -9.65 14.14 11.90
C THR A 216 -9.41 12.69 11.48
N ILE A 217 -9.42 11.80 12.46
CA ILE A 217 -9.42 10.34 12.27
C ILE A 217 -10.68 9.71 12.87
N ARG A 218 -11.05 8.54 12.36
CA ARG A 218 -12.14 7.71 12.88
C ARG A 218 -11.58 6.41 13.44
N LEU A 219 -12.08 6.01 14.60
CA LEU A 219 -11.78 4.71 15.23
C LEU A 219 -13.05 3.95 15.57
N PHE A 220 -12.95 2.61 15.56
CA PHE A 220 -13.96 1.73 16.15
C PHE A 220 -13.89 1.72 17.67
N ASN A 221 -15.05 1.88 18.29
CA ASN A 221 -15.26 1.75 19.73
C ASN A 221 -14.89 0.35 20.22
N LYS A 222 -14.42 0.24 21.46
CA LYS A 222 -14.37 -1.07 22.11
C LYS A 222 -13.36 -2.01 21.46
N VAL A 223 -13.80 -3.27 21.39
CA VAL A 223 -13.25 -4.37 20.59
C VAL A 223 -14.18 -4.73 19.43
N VAL A 224 -15.07 -3.82 19.01
CA VAL A 224 -15.97 -4.01 17.86
C VAL A 224 -15.15 -4.33 16.60
N ALA A 225 -15.63 -5.31 15.82
CA ALA A 225 -15.02 -5.68 14.55
C ALA A 225 -15.04 -4.50 13.56
N GLU A 226 -13.90 -4.23 12.93
CA GLU A 226 -13.73 -3.14 11.96
C GLU A 226 -14.29 -3.57 10.59
N LYS A 227 -15.59 -3.38 10.41
CA LYS A 227 -16.31 -3.65 9.15
C LYS A 227 -17.24 -2.50 8.81
N ILE A 228 -17.48 -2.27 7.52
CA ILE A 228 -18.34 -1.19 7.03
C ILE A 228 -19.71 -1.17 7.70
N GLY A 229 -20.34 -2.34 7.86
CA GLY A 229 -21.66 -2.45 8.51
C GLY A 229 -21.71 -1.98 9.97
N ASN A 230 -20.58 -1.82 10.64
CA ASN A 230 -20.48 -1.33 12.02
C ASN A 230 -20.08 0.15 12.10
N VAL A 231 -19.72 0.79 10.97
CA VAL A 231 -19.16 2.15 10.97
C VAL A 231 -20.12 3.13 11.62
N ALA A 232 -21.39 3.16 11.18
CA ALA A 232 -22.39 4.09 11.68
C ALA A 232 -22.62 3.95 13.20
N SER A 233 -22.80 2.71 13.68
CA SER A 233 -23.19 2.42 15.07
C SER A 233 -22.04 2.38 16.07
N SER A 234 -20.79 2.27 15.60
CA SER A 234 -19.69 1.85 16.48
C SER A 234 -18.40 2.63 16.29
N THR A 235 -18.44 3.78 15.62
CA THR A 235 -17.25 4.61 15.46
C THR A 235 -17.43 6.02 16.00
N TYR A 236 -16.30 6.65 16.32
CA TYR A 236 -16.21 8.02 16.77
C TYR A 236 -15.05 8.71 16.07
N ASN A 237 -15.14 10.04 16.03
CA ASN A 237 -14.13 10.89 15.43
C ASN A 237 -13.21 11.44 16.51
N ILE A 238 -11.92 11.52 16.21
CA ILE A 238 -10.91 12.25 16.97
C ILE A 238 -10.36 13.33 16.06
N ARG A 239 -10.67 14.58 16.36
CA ARG A 239 -10.04 15.74 15.72
C ARG A 239 -8.89 16.23 16.58
N VAL A 240 -7.71 16.37 15.98
CA VAL A 240 -6.56 17.04 16.60
C VAL A 240 -6.67 18.53 16.33
N ASN A 241 -6.77 19.31 17.41
CA ASN A 241 -6.81 20.77 17.35
C ASN A 241 -5.38 21.33 17.23
N SER A 242 -5.25 22.61 16.88
CA SER A 242 -3.94 23.26 16.69
C SER A 242 -3.09 23.34 17.96
N ASP A 243 -3.70 23.28 19.14
CA ASP A 243 -3.04 23.24 20.45
C ASP A 243 -2.76 21.80 20.93
N ASN A 244 -2.93 20.81 20.06
CA ASN A 244 -2.85 19.38 20.33
C ASN A 244 -3.91 18.83 21.31
N THR A 245 -4.93 19.61 21.67
CA THR A 245 -6.10 19.03 22.34
C THR A 245 -6.93 18.21 21.37
N LEU A 246 -7.72 17.28 21.90
CA LEU A 246 -8.60 16.43 21.11
C LEU A 246 -10.05 16.86 21.25
N THR A 247 -10.75 16.93 20.13
CA THR A 247 -12.22 16.98 20.09
C THR A 247 -12.74 15.61 19.70
N ILE A 248 -13.58 15.00 20.54
CA ILE A 248 -14.17 13.69 20.27
C ILE A 248 -15.68 13.83 20.05
N THR A 249 -16.15 13.32 18.92
CA THR A 249 -17.55 13.40 18.50
C THR A 249 -18.03 12.04 17.99
N PRO A 250 -19.34 11.78 18.01
CA PRO A 250 -19.87 10.63 17.30
C PRO A 250 -19.53 10.74 15.81
N TYR A 251 -19.24 9.60 15.16
CA TYR A 251 -19.19 9.59 13.70
C TYR A 251 -20.60 9.70 13.12
N ASP A 252 -21.52 8.90 13.66
CA ASP A 252 -22.93 8.90 13.30
C ASP A 252 -23.79 8.52 14.52
N GLN A 253 -24.07 7.23 14.73
CA GLN A 253 -25.08 6.77 15.70
C GLN A 253 -24.52 6.39 17.08
N LEU A 254 -23.20 6.27 17.23
CA LEU A 254 -22.61 5.95 18.54
C LEU A 254 -22.88 7.09 19.54
N GLY A 255 -23.51 6.79 20.67
CA GLY A 255 -23.99 7.79 21.64
C GLY A 255 -22.91 8.50 22.46
N ILE A 256 -21.91 9.12 21.84
CA ILE A 256 -20.89 9.95 22.49
C ILE A 256 -21.54 11.22 23.05
N THR A 257 -21.44 11.43 24.37
CA THR A 257 -22.00 12.61 25.05
C THR A 257 -20.95 13.62 25.50
N ALA A 258 -19.71 13.18 25.69
CA ALA A 258 -18.58 14.04 25.99
C ALA A 258 -17.26 13.34 25.64
N GLY A 259 -16.22 14.09 25.29
CA GLY A 259 -14.92 13.51 25.01
C GLY A 259 -13.82 14.54 24.86
N GLY A 260 -12.57 14.11 25.02
CA GLY A 260 -11.41 14.98 24.89
C GLY A 260 -10.10 14.26 25.13
N GLY A 261 -9.01 15.02 25.25
CA GLY A 261 -7.68 14.48 25.47
C GLY A 261 -6.59 15.34 24.84
N THR A 262 -5.42 14.74 24.66
CA THR A 262 -4.26 15.38 24.02
C THR A 262 -3.54 14.44 23.06
N TYR A 263 -2.92 15.03 22.04
CA TYR A 263 -1.96 14.40 21.16
C TYR A 263 -0.53 14.80 21.57
N ASP A 264 0.39 13.83 21.66
CA ASP A 264 1.81 14.08 21.85
C ASP A 264 2.50 14.03 20.47
N PRO A 265 2.91 15.16 19.89
CA PRO A 265 3.52 15.18 18.56
C PRO A 265 4.91 14.56 18.51
N VAL A 266 5.62 14.49 19.64
CA VAL A 266 6.96 13.87 19.72
C VAL A 266 6.82 12.36 19.72
N LYS A 267 5.90 11.82 20.53
CA LYS A 267 5.67 10.37 20.63
C LYS A 267 4.70 9.83 19.58
N LYS A 268 4.01 10.72 18.86
CA LYS A 268 2.93 10.40 17.92
C LYS A 268 1.85 9.53 18.56
N SER A 269 1.47 9.86 19.79
CA SER A 269 0.52 9.10 20.59
C SER A 269 -0.64 9.97 21.08
N PHE A 270 -1.77 9.34 21.37
CA PHE A 270 -2.95 10.00 21.89
C PHE A 270 -3.17 9.58 23.33
N LYS A 271 -3.57 10.53 24.18
CA LYS A 271 -4.24 10.24 25.45
C LYS A 271 -5.66 10.77 25.34
N LEU A 272 -6.64 9.90 25.40
CA LEU A 272 -8.03 10.25 25.12
C LEU A 272 -8.97 9.72 26.18
N TRP A 273 -10.12 10.37 26.27
CA TRP A 273 -11.25 9.90 27.03
C TRP A 273 -12.55 10.23 26.32
N TYR A 274 -13.56 9.38 26.47
CA TYR A 274 -14.91 9.68 26.00
C TYR A 274 -15.96 9.01 26.87
N THR A 275 -17.14 9.62 26.89
CA THR A 275 -18.32 9.11 27.57
C THR A 275 -19.35 8.72 26.51
N ILE A 276 -19.92 7.52 26.63
CA ILE A 276 -21.04 7.06 25.82
C ILE A 276 -22.26 6.79 26.69
N GLU A 277 -23.44 6.95 26.10
CA GLU A 277 -24.68 6.35 26.59
C GLU A 277 -25.05 5.12 25.76
N GLU A 278 -25.25 4.00 26.43
CA GLU A 278 -25.54 2.71 25.81
C GLU A 278 -26.52 1.95 26.73
N ASN A 279 -27.68 1.55 26.18
CA ASN A 279 -28.72 0.81 26.91
C ASN A 279 -29.17 1.48 28.22
N GLY A 280 -29.32 2.81 28.22
CA GLY A 280 -29.74 3.59 29.39
C GLY A 280 -28.68 3.70 30.49
N ARG A 281 -27.43 3.32 30.22
CA ARG A 281 -26.29 3.47 31.13
C ARG A 281 -25.23 4.34 30.49
N THR A 282 -24.49 5.04 31.33
CA THR A 282 -23.38 5.89 30.92
C THR A 282 -22.06 5.18 31.19
N TYR A 283 -21.16 5.19 30.22
CA TYR A 283 -19.83 4.57 30.33
C TYR A 283 -18.75 5.56 29.96
N ARG A 284 -17.66 5.58 30.73
CA ARG A 284 -16.47 6.39 30.50
C ARG A 284 -15.31 5.50 30.10
N THR A 285 -14.74 5.75 28.93
CA THR A 285 -13.51 5.10 28.47
C THR A 285 -12.35 6.08 28.55
N GLU A 286 -11.20 5.62 29.03
CA GLU A 286 -9.93 6.36 29.00
C GLU A 286 -8.85 5.46 28.44
N ALA A 287 -8.05 5.98 27.51
CA ALA A 287 -7.09 5.18 26.77
C ALA A 287 -5.88 5.98 26.29
N THR A 288 -4.81 5.24 26.02
CA THR A 288 -3.66 5.70 25.23
C THR A 288 -3.67 4.97 23.89
N LEU A 289 -3.45 5.72 22.81
CA LEU A 289 -3.19 5.15 21.49
C LEU A 289 -1.70 5.31 21.17
N THR A 290 -1.00 4.20 21.00
CA THR A 290 0.42 4.20 20.60
C THR A 290 0.50 3.66 19.19
N ARG A 291 1.16 4.41 18.28
CA ARG A 291 1.29 3.99 16.88
C ARG A 291 2.01 2.64 16.82
N SER A 292 1.39 1.65 16.20
CA SER A 292 2.00 0.34 16.01
C SER A 292 3.04 0.47 14.89
N ASN A 293 4.26 -0.01 15.13
CA ASN A 293 5.23 -0.12 14.05
C ASN A 293 4.69 -1.14 13.03
N LYS A 294 4.67 -0.77 11.74
CA LYS A 294 4.46 -1.75 10.67
C LYS A 294 5.59 -2.79 10.82
N SER A 295 5.24 -4.01 11.20
CA SER A 295 6.13 -5.18 11.09
C SER A 295 6.37 -5.51 9.63
#